data_AF-A0AAD6PPH3-F1
#
_entry.id   AF-A0AAD6PPH3-F1
#
_cell.length_a   1.000
_cell.length_b   1.000
_cell.length_c   1.000
_cell.angle_alpha   90.00
_cell.angle_beta   90.00
_cell.angle_gamma   90.00
#
_symmetry.space_group_name_H-M   'P 1'
#
loop_
_entity.id
_entity.type
_entity.pdbx_description
1 polymer ?
#
loop_
_entity_poly.entity_id
_entity_poly.type
_entity_poly.pdbx_seq_one_letter_code
_entity_poly.pdbx_strand_id
1 'polypeptide(L)'
;MLFCALWLNFKKAQPDLVARVHLQLLLVQDGKLYGRYPILAVIIRAARLTEVIMRHDILKNEYFVQLGQIVINMLKILCTNAAWQRRKLGKILQDWRAIYSQLELAFRKESGEGSSISNGENASAGILKHILIWVEEQTYWIAHRFLILGLQRKRHLKMTVGDGSAKQKGKKRKDSPKDLAREARIPPAISFLQCQICLAEGLALLLAALRNELIVLQSPSPFNSEHERFLQHFELLQKACIPDLISYPSFKESTSYARISSVVMYNYFKDAQKIAKEVKSSFLNDPDRSAELRILEQVAEHNSVALNVISRVGALDPSLKVSFEFIHHPYFATVVVKRS
;
A
#
# COMPACT_ATOMS: atom_id res chain seq x y z
N MET A 1 2.24 -13.60 8.11
CA MET A 1 3.20 -13.78 6.99
C MET A 1 2.94 -15.01 6.13
N LEU A 2 2.92 -16.25 6.67
CA LEU A 2 2.73 -17.49 5.88
C LEU A 2 1.58 -17.45 4.86
N PHE A 3 0.40 -17.00 5.27
CA PHE A 3 -0.76 -16.85 4.37
C PHE A 3 -0.49 -15.90 3.19
N CYS A 4 0.10 -14.74 3.46
CA CYS A 4 0.36 -13.71 2.46
C CYS A 4 1.32 -14.22 1.37
N ALA A 5 2.30 -15.07 1.73
CA ALA A 5 3.23 -15.69 0.79
C ALA A 5 2.54 -16.72 -0.13
N LEU A 6 1.75 -17.63 0.45
CA LEU A 6 0.99 -18.63 -0.33
C LEU A 6 -0.02 -17.96 -1.28
N TRP A 7 -0.70 -16.92 -0.79
CA TRP A 7 -1.59 -16.12 -1.63
C TRP A 7 -0.85 -15.31 -2.71
N LEU A 8 0.35 -14.78 -2.44
CA LEU A 8 1.17 -14.10 -3.46
C LEU A 8 1.48 -15.05 -4.62
N ASN A 9 1.93 -16.26 -4.30
CA ASN A 9 2.24 -17.29 -5.29
C ASN A 9 1.00 -17.74 -6.05
N PHE A 10 -0.13 -17.94 -5.35
CA PHE A 10 -1.41 -18.23 -5.99
C PHE A 10 -1.86 -17.11 -6.93
N LYS A 11 -1.61 -15.82 -6.62
CA LYS A 11 -1.91 -14.72 -7.54
C LYS A 11 -0.99 -14.68 -8.76
N LYS A 12 0.29 -15.03 -8.63
CA LYS A 12 1.23 -15.13 -9.76
C LYS A 12 0.78 -16.15 -10.81
N ALA A 13 0.15 -17.25 -10.38
CA ALA A 13 -0.36 -18.30 -11.26
C ALA A 13 -1.63 -17.93 -12.08
N GLN A 14 -2.15 -16.70 -11.96
CA GLN A 14 -3.39 -16.24 -12.61
C GLN A 14 -4.57 -17.25 -12.60
N PRO A 15 -4.97 -17.76 -11.43
CA PRO A 15 -5.95 -18.83 -11.31
C PRO A 15 -7.30 -18.42 -11.89
N ASP A 16 -8.01 -19.37 -12.48
CA ASP A 16 -9.36 -19.18 -13.01
C ASP A 16 -10.42 -18.99 -11.90
N LEU A 17 -11.71 -19.06 -12.25
CA LEU A 17 -12.79 -18.98 -11.27
C LEU A 17 -12.86 -20.23 -10.39
N VAL A 18 -12.69 -21.42 -10.98
CA VAL A 18 -12.87 -22.72 -10.32
C VAL A 18 -11.81 -22.91 -9.24
N ALA A 19 -10.53 -22.69 -9.56
CA ALA A 19 -9.41 -22.75 -8.63
C ALA A 19 -9.54 -21.76 -7.47
N ARG A 20 -10.11 -20.57 -7.70
CA ARG A 20 -10.36 -19.58 -6.63
C ARG A 20 -11.46 -20.02 -5.66
N VAL A 21 -12.54 -20.61 -6.18
CA VAL A 21 -13.63 -21.16 -5.35
C VAL A 21 -13.12 -22.37 -4.56
N HIS A 22 -12.40 -23.29 -5.20
CA HIS A 22 -11.78 -24.43 -4.52
C HIS A 22 -10.79 -24.00 -3.45
N LEU A 23 -9.92 -23.02 -3.73
CA LEU A 23 -9.05 -22.46 -2.70
C LEU A 23 -9.88 -21.92 -1.53
N GLN A 24 -10.90 -21.11 -1.79
CA GLN A 24 -11.73 -20.53 -0.73
C GLN A 24 -12.39 -21.59 0.18
N LEU A 25 -12.84 -22.72 -0.39
CA LEU A 25 -13.43 -23.86 0.33
C LEU A 25 -12.40 -24.71 1.09
N LEU A 26 -11.22 -24.92 0.52
CA LEU A 26 -10.13 -25.67 1.16
C LEU A 26 -9.45 -24.86 2.28
N LEU A 27 -9.46 -23.54 2.15
CA LEU A 27 -8.68 -22.63 3.00
C LEU A 27 -9.33 -22.36 4.35
N VAL A 28 -10.67 -22.24 4.40
CA VAL A 28 -11.41 -22.03 5.65
C VAL A 28 -12.58 -23.01 5.74
N GLN A 29 -12.49 -23.93 6.69
CA GLN A 29 -13.48 -24.96 6.99
C GLN A 29 -13.81 -24.87 8.47
N ASP A 30 -15.09 -24.72 8.83
CA ASP A 30 -15.60 -24.73 10.21
C ASP A 30 -14.82 -23.84 11.19
N GLY A 31 -14.50 -22.61 10.77
CA GLY A 31 -13.73 -21.65 11.58
C GLY A 31 -12.22 -21.95 11.71
N LYS A 32 -11.70 -22.94 10.96
CA LYS A 32 -10.30 -23.37 10.97
C LYS A 32 -9.63 -23.13 9.62
N LEU A 33 -8.36 -22.74 9.65
CA LEU A 33 -7.49 -22.69 8.48
C LEU A 33 -7.13 -24.11 8.04
N TYR A 34 -7.40 -24.45 6.78
CA TYR A 34 -7.24 -25.79 6.19
C TYR A 34 -7.93 -26.92 6.98
N GLY A 35 -9.02 -26.61 7.69
CA GLY A 35 -9.71 -27.54 8.59
C GLY A 35 -8.92 -27.97 9.84
N ARG A 36 -7.65 -27.55 9.95
CA ARG A 36 -6.71 -28.00 10.99
C ARG A 36 -6.52 -26.99 12.11
N TYR A 37 -6.18 -25.75 11.76
CA TYR A 37 -5.73 -24.75 12.75
C TYR A 37 -6.86 -23.78 13.10
N PRO A 38 -7.31 -23.69 14.36
CA PRO A 38 -8.26 -22.65 14.79
C PRO A 38 -7.75 -21.26 14.40
N ILE A 39 -8.60 -20.41 13.82
CA ILE A 39 -8.16 -19.10 13.32
C ILE A 39 -7.55 -18.23 14.42
N LEU A 40 -7.99 -18.36 15.67
CA LEU A 40 -7.39 -17.67 16.81
C LEU A 40 -5.92 -18.08 17.04
N ALA A 41 -5.57 -19.36 16.93
CA ALA A 41 -4.18 -19.82 17.00
C ALA A 41 -3.34 -19.27 15.83
N VAL A 42 -3.94 -19.16 14.63
CA VAL A 42 -3.29 -18.52 13.47
C VAL A 42 -3.02 -17.02 13.72
N ILE A 43 -3.95 -16.31 14.37
CA ILE A 43 -3.80 -14.90 14.76
C ILE A 43 -2.70 -14.74 15.80
N ILE A 44 -2.72 -15.54 16.88
CA ILE A 44 -1.72 -15.53 17.96
C ILE A 44 -0.31 -15.69 17.38
N ARG A 45 -0.12 -16.69 16.52
CA ARG A 45 1.15 -16.93 15.82
C ARG A 45 1.52 -15.82 14.84
N ALA A 46 0.55 -15.15 14.22
CA ALA A 46 0.79 -14.01 13.34
C ALA A 46 1.19 -12.74 14.10
N ALA A 47 0.61 -12.51 15.28
CA ALA A 47 0.93 -11.44 16.23
C ALA A 47 2.22 -11.70 17.04
N ARG A 48 2.92 -12.81 16.77
CA ARG A 48 4.19 -13.24 17.41
C ARG A 48 4.05 -13.51 18.92
N LEU A 49 2.86 -13.91 19.37
CA LEU A 49 2.61 -14.33 20.74
C LEU A 49 2.89 -15.82 20.94
N THR A 50 3.43 -16.16 22.11
CA THR A 50 3.70 -17.56 22.50
C THR A 50 2.42 -18.24 22.97
N GLU A 51 2.09 -19.41 22.40
CA GLU A 51 0.85 -20.14 22.67
C GLU A 51 0.65 -20.47 24.17
N VAL A 52 1.74 -20.64 24.93
CA VAL A 52 1.77 -20.93 26.38
C VAL A 52 1.18 -19.80 27.25
N ILE A 53 1.15 -18.56 26.76
CA ILE A 53 0.73 -17.38 27.56
C ILE A 53 -0.81 -17.25 27.61
N MET A 54 -1.53 -18.00 26.78
CA MET A 54 -2.97 -17.83 26.56
C MET A 54 -3.82 -18.59 27.60
N ARG A 55 -4.36 -17.87 28.58
CA ARG A 55 -5.42 -18.39 29.45
C ARG A 55 -6.70 -18.65 28.63
N HIS A 56 -7.35 -19.79 28.86
CA HIS A 56 -8.56 -20.19 28.12
C HIS A 56 -9.69 -19.17 28.14
N ASP A 57 -9.79 -18.35 29.19
CA ASP A 57 -10.87 -17.38 29.38
C ASP A 57 -10.68 -16.13 28.52
N ILE A 58 -9.42 -15.71 28.30
CA ILE A 58 -9.09 -14.61 27.37
C ILE A 58 -9.51 -14.99 25.94
N LEU A 59 -9.32 -16.26 25.55
CA LEU A 59 -9.68 -16.78 24.23
C LEU A 59 -11.19 -16.86 23.97
N LYS A 60 -12.02 -16.82 25.03
CA LYS A 60 -13.48 -16.79 24.94
C LYS A 60 -14.06 -15.38 24.88
N ASN A 61 -13.25 -14.34 25.11
CA ASN A 61 -13.70 -12.96 25.06
C ASN A 61 -14.21 -12.60 23.66
N GLU A 62 -15.35 -11.92 23.59
CA GLU A 62 -16.11 -11.67 22.37
C GLU A 62 -15.27 -11.01 21.27
N TYR A 63 -14.36 -10.10 21.66
CA TYR A 63 -13.45 -9.42 20.74
C TYR A 63 -12.58 -10.40 19.94
N PHE A 64 -12.11 -11.50 20.53
CA PHE A 64 -11.28 -12.49 19.83
C PHE A 64 -12.10 -13.35 18.87
N VAL A 65 -13.37 -13.63 19.20
CA VAL A 65 -14.30 -14.33 18.32
C VAL A 65 -14.64 -13.45 17.10
N GLN A 66 -14.98 -12.17 17.33
CA GLN A 66 -15.22 -11.19 16.27
C GLN A 66 -13.99 -11.02 15.38
N LEU A 67 -12.79 -10.85 15.97
CA LEU A 67 -11.53 -10.75 15.22
C LEU A 67 -11.27 -11.99 14.37
N GLY A 68 -11.54 -13.19 14.89
CA GLY A 68 -11.46 -14.44 14.15
C GLY A 68 -12.36 -14.45 12.91
N GLN A 69 -13.60 -14.00 13.05
CA GLN A 69 -14.56 -13.91 11.94
C GLN A 69 -14.17 -12.85 10.90
N ILE A 70 -13.66 -11.69 11.33
CA ILE A 70 -13.15 -10.64 10.46
C ILE A 70 -11.94 -11.14 9.66
N VAL A 71 -11.02 -11.89 10.30
CA VAL A 71 -9.90 -12.53 9.61
C VAL A 71 -10.38 -13.54 8.57
N ILE A 72 -11.29 -14.46 8.93
CA ILE A 72 -11.91 -15.41 7.98
C ILE A 72 -12.47 -14.67 6.75
N ASN A 73 -13.20 -13.58 6.97
CA ASN A 73 -13.79 -12.77 5.91
C ASN A 73 -12.71 -12.16 5.01
N MET A 74 -11.62 -11.63 5.58
CA MET A 74 -10.47 -11.15 4.81
C MET A 74 -9.85 -12.27 3.96
N LEU A 75 -9.58 -13.45 4.52
CA LEU A 75 -8.97 -14.57 3.78
C LEU A 75 -9.83 -15.01 2.59
N LYS A 76 -11.17 -15.07 2.80
CA LYS A 76 -12.15 -15.35 1.73
C LYS A 76 -12.13 -14.28 0.64
N ILE A 77 -12.17 -12.99 1.00
CA ILE A 77 -12.08 -11.88 0.04
C ILE A 77 -10.79 -11.97 -0.80
N LEU A 78 -9.66 -12.28 -0.18
CA LEU A 78 -8.38 -12.42 -0.87
C LEU A 78 -8.39 -13.53 -1.94
N CYS A 79 -9.18 -14.59 -1.80
CA CYS A 79 -9.29 -15.63 -2.84
C CYS A 79 -9.94 -15.11 -4.14
N THR A 80 -10.81 -14.10 -4.07
CA THR A 80 -11.64 -13.63 -5.19
C THR A 80 -10.88 -12.87 -6.31
N ASN A 81 -11.61 -12.40 -7.34
CA ASN A 81 -11.05 -11.59 -8.43
C ASN A 81 -10.73 -10.15 -7.98
N ALA A 82 -9.88 -9.44 -8.73
CA ALA A 82 -9.35 -8.13 -8.35
C ALA A 82 -10.44 -7.05 -8.16
N ALA A 83 -11.51 -7.09 -8.96
CA ALA A 83 -12.62 -6.14 -8.85
C ALA A 83 -13.46 -6.40 -7.58
N TRP A 84 -13.70 -7.67 -7.24
CA TRP A 84 -14.43 -8.06 -6.03
C TRP A 84 -13.60 -7.82 -4.76
N GLN A 85 -12.30 -8.12 -4.80
CA GLN A 85 -11.33 -7.72 -3.77
C GLN A 85 -11.45 -6.24 -3.45
N ARG A 86 -11.35 -5.35 -4.45
CA ARG A 86 -11.44 -3.90 -4.21
C ARG A 86 -12.75 -3.50 -3.52
N ARG A 87 -13.89 -4.00 -4.02
CA ARG A 87 -15.22 -3.68 -3.47
C ARG A 87 -15.39 -4.13 -2.02
N LYS A 88 -14.80 -5.26 -1.63
CA LYS A 88 -14.99 -5.85 -0.29
C LYS A 88 -13.90 -5.47 0.70
N LEU A 89 -12.64 -5.34 0.27
CA LEU A 89 -11.56 -4.81 1.12
C LEU A 89 -11.85 -3.37 1.55
N GLY A 90 -12.42 -2.53 0.67
CA GLY A 90 -12.83 -1.18 1.06
C GLY A 90 -13.95 -1.15 2.12
N LYS A 91 -14.83 -2.16 2.15
CA LYS A 91 -15.90 -2.26 3.16
C LYS A 91 -15.38 -2.82 4.49
N ILE A 92 -14.58 -3.89 4.45
CA ILE A 92 -14.09 -4.56 5.67
C ILE A 92 -13.19 -3.65 6.51
N LEU A 93 -12.58 -2.60 5.94
CA LEU A 93 -11.81 -1.60 6.69
C LEU A 93 -12.58 -0.99 7.87
N GLN A 94 -13.90 -0.82 7.75
CA GLN A 94 -14.73 -0.34 8.86
C GLN A 94 -14.81 -1.38 9.99
N ASP A 95 -15.00 -2.66 9.65
CA ASP A 95 -15.00 -3.77 10.60
C ASP A 95 -13.64 -3.87 11.34
N TRP A 96 -12.53 -3.71 10.60
CA TRP A 96 -11.17 -3.69 11.15
C TRP A 96 -10.91 -2.49 12.07
N ARG A 97 -11.40 -1.28 11.75
CA ARG A 97 -11.30 -0.13 12.66
C ARG A 97 -12.18 -0.30 13.90
N ALA A 98 -13.39 -0.85 13.74
CA ALA A 98 -14.30 -1.10 14.86
C ALA A 98 -13.69 -2.08 15.88
N ILE A 99 -13.12 -3.21 15.42
CA ILE A 99 -12.47 -4.16 16.34
C ILE A 99 -11.20 -3.59 16.96
N TYR A 100 -10.43 -2.77 16.23
CA TYR A 100 -9.30 -2.03 16.81
C TYR A 100 -9.75 -1.15 17.98
N SER A 101 -10.79 -0.31 17.80
CA SER A 101 -11.28 0.56 18.86
C SER A 101 -11.88 -0.19 20.05
N GLN A 102 -12.54 -1.34 19.84
CA GLN A 102 -13.00 -2.20 20.92
C GLN A 102 -11.83 -2.79 21.74
N LEU A 103 -10.81 -3.31 21.04
CA LEU A 103 -9.59 -3.82 21.68
C LEU A 103 -8.80 -2.72 22.41
N GLU A 104 -8.81 -1.48 21.89
CA GLU A 104 -8.13 -0.35 22.52
C GLU A 104 -8.84 0.06 23.82
N LEU A 105 -10.18 0.09 23.82
CA LEU A 105 -10.97 0.33 25.01
C LEU A 105 -10.80 -0.78 26.06
N ALA A 106 -10.73 -2.05 25.64
CA ALA A 106 -10.45 -3.18 26.53
C ALA A 106 -9.04 -3.06 27.15
N PHE A 107 -8.02 -2.79 26.33
CA PHE A 107 -6.64 -2.58 26.78
C PHE A 107 -6.54 -1.41 27.76
N ARG A 108 -7.21 -0.28 27.47
CA ARG A 108 -7.21 0.89 28.35
C ARG A 108 -7.80 0.58 29.72
N LYS A 109 -8.90 -0.19 29.80
CA LYS A 109 -9.49 -0.66 31.07
C LYS A 109 -8.52 -1.55 31.85
N GLU A 110 -8.01 -2.61 31.21
CA GLU A 110 -7.03 -3.53 31.83
C GLU A 110 -5.72 -2.84 32.26
N SER A 111 -5.35 -1.73 31.61
CA SER A 111 -4.16 -0.93 31.98
C SER A 111 -4.42 0.16 33.03
N GLY A 112 -5.68 0.53 33.27
CA GLY A 112 -6.06 1.67 34.13
C GLY A 112 -6.63 1.26 35.49
N GLU A 113 -7.25 0.08 35.58
CA GLU A 113 -7.84 -0.45 36.81
C GLU A 113 -6.87 -1.45 37.48
N GLY A 114 -5.87 -0.96 38.21
CA GLY A 114 -4.97 -1.87 38.95
C GLY A 114 -3.63 -1.30 39.43
N SER A 115 -3.64 -0.36 40.37
CA SER A 115 -2.43 0.00 41.15
C SER A 115 -2.09 -1.01 42.28
N SER A 116 -2.74 -2.18 42.28
CA SER A 116 -2.52 -3.30 43.21
C SER A 116 -2.10 -4.54 42.43
N ILE A 117 -0.81 -4.89 42.51
CA ILE A 117 -0.17 -5.87 41.63
C ILE A 117 -0.68 -7.29 41.85
N SER A 118 -1.31 -7.88 40.82
CA SER A 118 -1.30 -9.33 40.61
C SER A 118 -0.54 -9.67 39.32
N ASN A 119 0.22 -10.77 39.33
CA ASN A 119 0.96 -11.24 38.15
C ASN A 119 0.07 -11.72 37.00
N GLY A 120 -1.26 -11.76 37.18
CA GLY A 120 -2.22 -12.21 36.16
C GLY A 120 -2.65 -11.10 35.20
N GLU A 121 -2.94 -9.91 35.71
CA GLU A 121 -3.49 -8.78 34.92
C GLU A 121 -2.46 -8.20 33.94
N ASN A 122 -1.18 -8.18 34.33
CA ASN A 122 -0.08 -7.76 33.46
C ASN A 122 0.04 -8.62 32.18
N ALA A 123 -0.43 -9.87 32.19
CA ALA A 123 -0.33 -10.77 31.04
C ALA A 123 -1.42 -10.52 29.98
N SER A 124 -2.66 -10.20 30.39
CA SER A 124 -3.76 -9.93 29.46
C SER A 124 -3.58 -8.60 28.73
N ALA A 125 -3.18 -7.55 29.45
CA ALA A 125 -2.80 -6.27 28.86
C ALA A 125 -1.64 -6.42 27.86
N GLY A 126 -0.65 -7.28 28.16
CA GLY A 126 0.43 -7.64 27.24
C GLY A 126 -0.08 -8.32 25.96
N ILE A 127 -0.97 -9.31 26.08
CA ILE A 127 -1.61 -9.97 24.93
C ILE A 127 -2.38 -8.96 24.07
N LEU A 128 -3.23 -8.14 24.69
CA LEU A 128 -4.04 -7.13 24.00
C LEU A 128 -3.16 -6.13 23.24
N LYS A 129 -2.05 -5.66 23.84
CA LYS A 129 -1.10 -4.77 23.18
C LYS A 129 -0.50 -5.38 21.91
N HIS A 130 -0.06 -6.64 21.96
CA HIS A 130 0.48 -7.34 20.78
C HIS A 130 -0.57 -7.55 19.68
N ILE A 131 -1.81 -7.86 20.08
CA ILE A 131 -2.93 -8.04 19.14
C ILE A 131 -3.35 -6.70 18.53
N LEU A 132 -3.37 -5.61 19.30
CA LEU A 132 -3.64 -4.25 18.81
C LEU A 132 -2.67 -3.82 17.72
N ILE A 133 -1.37 -3.95 17.97
CA ILE A 133 -0.31 -3.66 16.99
C ILE A 133 -0.51 -4.50 15.72
N TRP A 134 -0.82 -5.79 15.87
CA TRP A 134 -1.05 -6.68 14.73
C TRP A 134 -2.31 -6.31 13.92
N VAL A 135 -3.39 -5.94 14.60
CA VAL A 135 -4.65 -5.47 13.99
C VAL A 135 -4.42 -4.17 13.23
N GLU A 136 -3.64 -3.24 13.79
CA GLU A 136 -3.23 -2.00 13.12
C GLU A 136 -2.39 -2.29 11.86
N GLU A 137 -1.37 -3.15 11.96
CA GLU A 137 -0.57 -3.60 10.81
C GLU A 137 -1.45 -4.19 9.69
N GLN A 138 -2.42 -5.04 10.03
CA GLN A 138 -3.33 -5.63 9.03
C GLN A 138 -4.25 -4.56 8.42
N THR A 139 -4.73 -3.62 9.22
CA THR A 139 -5.60 -2.52 8.79
C THR A 139 -4.91 -1.65 7.74
N TYR A 140 -3.67 -1.23 7.98
CA TYR A 140 -2.86 -0.51 7.00
C TYR A 140 -2.56 -1.35 5.75
N TRP A 141 -2.28 -2.65 5.91
CA TRP A 141 -2.06 -3.55 4.77
C TRP A 141 -3.30 -3.68 3.87
N ILE A 142 -4.50 -3.76 4.46
CA ILE A 142 -5.78 -3.80 3.72
C ILE A 142 -5.99 -2.46 2.99
N ALA A 143 -5.76 -1.32 3.65
CA ALA A 143 -5.92 0.00 3.06
C ALA A 143 -4.98 0.21 1.86
N HIS A 144 -3.70 -0.15 2.02
CA HIS A 144 -2.72 -0.17 0.93
C HIS A 144 -3.17 -1.09 -0.22
N ARG A 145 -3.64 -2.31 0.08
CA ARG A 145 -4.11 -3.24 -0.96
C ARG A 145 -5.36 -2.73 -1.69
N PHE A 146 -6.27 -2.08 -0.99
CA PHE A 146 -7.44 -1.40 -1.56
C PHE A 146 -7.02 -0.29 -2.53
N LEU A 147 -6.05 0.55 -2.15
CA LEU A 147 -5.48 1.61 -2.99
C LEU A 147 -4.76 1.07 -4.25
N ILE A 148 -3.98 0.01 -4.14
CA ILE A 148 -3.29 -0.60 -5.31
C ILE A 148 -4.29 -1.20 -6.32
N LEU A 149 -5.29 -1.95 -5.84
CA LEU A 149 -6.42 -2.38 -6.68
C LEU A 149 -7.23 -1.18 -7.22
N GLY A 150 -7.20 -0.07 -6.47
CA GLY A 150 -7.62 1.27 -6.83
C GLY A 150 -7.06 1.72 -8.19
N LEU A 151 -5.74 1.71 -8.28
CA LEU A 151 -4.95 2.17 -9.42
C LEU A 151 -5.02 1.18 -10.60
N GLN A 152 -4.89 -0.13 -10.35
CA GLN A 152 -4.98 -1.18 -11.38
C GLN A 152 -6.23 -1.05 -12.25
N ARG A 153 -7.41 -0.83 -11.65
CA ARG A 153 -8.66 -0.74 -12.41
C ARG A 153 -8.75 0.50 -13.30
N LYS A 154 -8.17 1.64 -12.88
CA LYS A 154 -8.11 2.86 -13.71
C LYS A 154 -7.24 2.66 -14.96
N ARG A 155 -6.27 1.73 -14.92
CA ARG A 155 -5.41 1.36 -16.05
C ARG A 155 -6.16 0.59 -17.13
N HIS A 156 -6.86 -0.49 -16.78
CA HIS A 156 -7.57 -1.31 -17.77
C HIS A 156 -8.61 -0.53 -18.58
N LEU A 157 -9.30 0.43 -17.96
CA LEU A 157 -10.25 1.32 -18.64
C LEU A 157 -9.58 2.31 -19.62
N LYS A 158 -8.30 2.65 -19.41
CA LYS A 158 -7.52 3.51 -20.32
C LYS A 158 -6.79 2.71 -21.40
N MET A 159 -6.33 1.49 -21.12
CA MET A 159 -5.64 0.64 -22.09
C MET A 159 -6.59 0.07 -23.17
N THR A 160 -7.89 -0.09 -22.89
CA THR A 160 -8.90 -0.42 -23.92
C THR A 160 -9.09 0.66 -25.00
N VAL A 161 -8.42 1.81 -24.88
CA VAL A 161 -8.45 2.92 -25.87
C VAL A 161 -7.12 3.03 -26.66
N GLY A 162 -6.12 2.23 -26.32
CA GLY A 162 -4.85 2.23 -27.05
C GLY A 162 -3.98 1.06 -26.62
N ASP A 163 -3.90 0.05 -27.48
CA ASP A 163 -2.89 -1.01 -27.38
C ASP A 163 -2.21 -1.23 -28.74
N GLY A 164 -0.89 -1.36 -28.70
CA GLY A 164 0.02 -1.36 -29.83
C GLY A 164 1.35 -2.00 -29.40
N SER A 165 1.66 -3.15 -29.98
CA SER A 165 2.56 -4.17 -29.43
C SER A 165 4.07 -3.84 -29.41
N ALA A 166 4.79 -4.32 -28.37
CA ALA A 166 6.10 -5.02 -28.44
C ALA A 166 6.53 -5.49 -27.02
N LYS A 167 6.66 -6.79 -26.70
CA LYS A 167 7.72 -7.81 -26.99
C LYS A 167 9.07 -7.62 -26.25
N GLN A 168 9.53 -8.68 -25.57
CA GLN A 168 10.68 -8.77 -24.64
C GLN A 168 12.03 -9.22 -25.26
N LYS A 169 13.16 -8.92 -24.57
CA LYS A 169 14.48 -9.66 -24.52
C LYS A 169 15.37 -9.08 -23.37
N GLY A 170 16.43 -9.70 -22.82
CA GLY A 170 16.98 -11.04 -23.11
C GLY A 170 18.22 -11.57 -22.33
N LYS A 171 18.48 -11.24 -21.04
CA LYS A 171 19.39 -11.95 -20.07
C LYS A 171 20.93 -11.91 -20.26
N LYS A 172 21.71 -11.63 -19.18
CA LYS A 172 23.00 -12.30 -18.79
C LYS A 172 23.45 -11.97 -17.35
N ARG A 173 24.28 -12.84 -16.72
CA ARG A 173 24.81 -12.80 -15.33
C ARG A 173 26.36 -12.76 -15.32
N LYS A 174 26.99 -12.24 -14.26
CA LYS A 174 28.13 -12.87 -13.53
C LYS A 174 28.38 -12.21 -12.15
N ASP A 175 29.02 -12.96 -11.24
CA ASP A 175 29.28 -12.76 -9.80
C ASP A 175 30.56 -11.90 -9.53
N SER A 176 31.04 -11.55 -8.32
CA SER A 176 30.86 -12.01 -6.92
C SER A 176 31.23 -10.87 -5.89
N PRO A 177 31.20 -11.06 -4.54
CA PRO A 177 31.04 -9.96 -3.56
C PRO A 177 32.31 -9.52 -2.78
N LYS A 178 32.19 -8.40 -2.04
CA LYS A 178 32.89 -8.14 -0.77
C LYS A 178 31.96 -7.46 0.25
N ASP A 179 31.94 -8.00 1.46
CA ASP A 179 31.35 -7.35 2.64
C ASP A 179 32.13 -6.11 3.07
N LEU A 180 31.46 -5.17 3.77
CA LEU A 180 31.94 -4.52 5.00
C LEU A 180 30.91 -3.53 5.59
N ALA A 181 31.15 -3.18 6.86
CA ALA A 181 30.51 -2.12 7.66
C ALA A 181 29.00 -2.26 7.97
N ARG A 182 28.69 -2.90 9.11
CA ARG A 182 27.42 -2.71 9.84
C ARG A 182 27.39 -1.32 10.50
N GLU A 183 26.99 -0.31 9.74
CA GLU A 183 26.21 0.78 10.34
C GLU A 183 24.74 0.32 10.48
N ALA A 184 23.91 1.10 11.20
CA ALA A 184 22.50 0.79 11.42
C ALA A 184 21.67 0.98 10.13
N ARG A 185 21.93 0.16 9.11
CA ARG A 185 21.30 0.23 7.80
C ARG A 185 19.80 -0.01 7.93
N ILE A 186 19.02 0.96 7.47
CA ILE A 186 17.57 0.84 7.30
C ILE A 186 17.30 -0.46 6.52
N PRO A 187 16.41 -1.36 7.01
CA PRO A 187 16.12 -2.61 6.33
C PRO A 187 15.77 -2.38 4.85
N PRO A 188 16.33 -3.15 3.89
CA PRO A 188 16.12 -2.93 2.45
C PRO A 188 14.67 -2.82 2.02
N ALA A 189 13.75 -3.52 2.69
CA ALA A 189 12.31 -3.43 2.44
C ALA A 189 11.68 -2.07 2.83
N ILE A 190 12.22 -1.39 3.85
CA ILE A 190 11.79 -0.06 4.26
C ILE A 190 12.32 0.98 3.25
N SER A 191 13.59 0.88 2.86
CA SER A 191 14.14 1.77 1.82
C SER A 191 13.49 1.56 0.45
N PHE A 192 13.10 0.34 0.11
CA PHE A 192 12.26 0.08 -1.08
C PHE A 192 10.91 0.82 -1.02
N LEU A 193 10.24 0.80 0.15
CA LEU A 193 9.01 1.55 0.36
C LEU A 193 9.25 3.07 0.31
N GLN A 194 10.35 3.58 0.88
CA GLN A 194 10.73 5.00 0.78
C GLN A 194 10.92 5.43 -0.69
N CYS A 195 11.54 4.62 -1.54
CA CYS A 195 11.64 4.88 -2.97
C CYS A 195 10.25 5.03 -3.65
N GLN A 196 9.29 4.17 -3.28
CA GLN A 196 7.90 4.25 -3.76
C GLN A 196 7.16 5.49 -3.23
N ILE A 197 7.42 5.90 -1.98
CA ILE A 197 6.87 7.12 -1.38
C ILE A 197 7.40 8.36 -2.11
N CYS A 198 8.71 8.50 -2.29
CA CYS A 198 9.29 9.64 -3.00
C CYS A 198 8.78 9.75 -4.46
N LEU A 199 8.56 8.63 -5.14
CA LEU A 199 7.92 8.62 -6.46
C LEU A 199 6.46 9.11 -6.42
N ALA A 200 5.69 8.73 -5.40
CA ALA A 200 4.32 9.18 -5.21
C ALA A 200 4.25 10.68 -4.88
N GLU A 201 5.09 11.16 -3.95
CA GLU A 201 5.18 12.56 -3.53
C GLU A 201 5.63 13.45 -4.68
N GLY A 202 6.69 13.07 -5.40
CA GLY A 202 7.18 13.81 -6.56
C GLY A 202 6.11 13.94 -7.65
N LEU A 203 5.36 12.86 -7.94
CA LEU A 203 4.26 12.90 -8.90
C LEU A 203 3.07 13.75 -8.41
N ALA A 204 2.71 13.65 -7.14
CA ALA A 204 1.60 14.40 -6.54
C ALA A 204 1.90 15.91 -6.54
N LEU A 205 3.09 16.30 -6.09
CA LEU A 205 3.55 17.68 -6.08
C LEU A 205 3.72 18.25 -7.49
N LEU A 206 4.25 17.47 -8.44
CA LEU A 206 4.35 17.91 -9.83
C LEU A 206 2.96 18.10 -10.46
N LEU A 207 2.02 17.18 -10.25
CA LEU A 207 0.64 17.33 -10.72
C LEU A 207 -0.05 18.57 -10.10
N ALA A 208 0.16 18.82 -8.80
CA ALA A 208 -0.36 19.99 -8.12
C ALA A 208 0.28 21.29 -8.66
N ALA A 209 1.60 21.33 -8.81
CA ALA A 209 2.31 22.47 -9.36
C ALA A 209 1.90 22.77 -10.82
N LEU A 210 1.77 21.74 -11.66
CA LEU A 210 1.26 21.90 -13.02
C LEU A 210 -0.22 22.34 -13.02
N ARG A 211 -1.07 21.90 -12.09
CA ARG A 211 -2.46 22.40 -11.97
C ARG A 211 -2.50 23.87 -11.56
N ASN A 212 -1.59 24.30 -10.68
CA ASN A 212 -1.58 25.64 -10.10
C ASN A 212 -0.93 26.67 -11.04
N GLU A 213 0.12 26.29 -11.77
CA GLU A 213 0.85 27.17 -12.70
C GLU A 213 0.35 27.03 -14.15
N LEU A 214 -0.19 25.87 -14.56
CA LEU A 214 -0.68 25.62 -15.92
C LEU A 214 -2.18 25.32 -15.97
N ILE A 215 -2.87 26.14 -16.77
CA ILE A 215 -4.30 26.02 -17.07
C ILE A 215 -4.63 24.67 -17.77
N VAL A 216 -3.62 23.98 -18.33
CA VAL A 216 -3.70 22.70 -19.05
C VAL A 216 -4.45 21.58 -18.28
N LEU A 217 -4.43 21.58 -16.95
CA LEU A 217 -5.14 20.59 -16.11
C LEU A 217 -6.46 21.12 -15.52
N GLN A 218 -6.78 22.40 -15.73
CA GLN A 218 -8.00 23.05 -15.21
C GLN A 218 -9.17 22.96 -16.19
N SER A 219 -9.44 21.79 -16.77
CA SER A 219 -10.74 21.52 -17.40
C SER A 219 -11.76 21.19 -16.29
N PRO A 220 -12.66 22.12 -15.90
CA PRO A 220 -13.72 21.78 -14.94
C PRO A 220 -14.57 20.65 -15.53
N SER A 221 -14.77 19.58 -14.75
CA SER A 221 -15.71 18.53 -15.13
C SER A 221 -17.13 19.11 -14.99
N PRO A 222 -17.96 19.10 -16.05
CA PRO A 222 -19.31 19.69 -15.99
C PRO A 222 -20.27 18.90 -15.10
N PHE A 223 -19.88 17.70 -14.63
CA PHE A 223 -20.74 16.80 -13.85
C PHE A 223 -20.41 16.75 -12.36
N ASN A 224 -19.12 16.82 -11.97
CA ASN A 224 -18.68 16.60 -10.59
C ASN A 224 -17.53 17.57 -10.23
N SER A 225 -17.64 18.21 -9.07
CA SER A 225 -16.59 19.04 -8.46
C SER A 225 -15.32 18.24 -8.10
N GLU A 226 -14.23 18.93 -7.72
CA GLU A 226 -13.06 18.29 -7.11
C GLU A 226 -13.40 17.64 -5.76
N HIS A 227 -14.29 18.26 -4.97
CA HIS A 227 -14.73 17.75 -3.67
C HIS A 227 -15.51 16.43 -3.79
N GLU A 228 -16.51 16.36 -4.67
CA GLU A 228 -17.28 15.12 -4.90
C GLU A 228 -16.41 14.01 -5.48
N ARG A 229 -15.48 14.35 -6.38
CA ARG A 229 -14.49 13.39 -6.88
C ARG A 229 -13.59 12.88 -5.76
N PHE A 230 -13.15 13.74 -4.84
CA PHE A 230 -12.38 13.34 -3.66
C PHE A 230 -13.19 12.37 -2.78
N LEU A 231 -14.41 12.73 -2.40
CA LEU A 231 -15.32 11.87 -1.62
C LEU A 231 -15.50 10.50 -2.32
N GLN A 232 -15.88 10.47 -3.60
CA GLN A 232 -16.06 9.22 -4.37
C GLN A 232 -14.83 8.30 -4.42
N HIS A 233 -13.62 8.85 -4.22
CA HIS A 233 -12.37 8.08 -4.21
C HIS A 233 -11.94 7.64 -2.82
N PHE A 234 -12.21 8.44 -1.79
CA PHE A 234 -11.67 8.26 -0.44
C PHE A 234 -12.74 7.96 0.64
N GLU A 235 -14.04 7.96 0.31
CA GLU A 235 -15.16 7.71 1.24
C GLU A 235 -14.93 6.50 2.15
N LEU A 236 -14.53 5.36 1.59
CA LEU A 236 -14.31 4.12 2.35
C LEU A 236 -13.10 4.19 3.29
N LEU A 237 -12.11 5.03 2.97
CA LEU A 237 -10.94 5.29 3.82
C LEU A 237 -11.26 6.32 4.91
N GLN A 238 -12.03 7.36 4.58
CA GLN A 238 -12.53 8.33 5.55
C GLN A 238 -13.48 7.69 6.58
N LYS A 239 -14.43 6.87 6.12
CA LYS A 239 -15.36 6.11 6.98
C LYS A 239 -14.69 5.07 7.88
N ALA A 240 -13.43 4.73 7.59
CA ALA A 240 -12.61 3.86 8.43
C ALA A 240 -11.50 4.64 9.18
N CYS A 241 -11.42 5.97 9.00
CA CYS A 241 -10.38 6.84 9.55
C CYS A 241 -8.94 6.38 9.25
N ILE A 242 -8.62 6.01 8.00
CA ILE A 242 -7.29 5.47 7.62
C ILE A 242 -6.68 6.17 6.39
N PRO A 243 -5.47 6.77 6.52
CA PRO A 243 -4.85 7.18 7.77
C PRO A 243 -5.73 8.18 8.52
N ASP A 244 -5.41 8.41 9.79
CA ASP A 244 -6.04 9.48 10.56
C ASP A 244 -5.89 10.82 9.83
N LEU A 245 -6.91 11.67 9.93
CA LEU A 245 -6.95 13.04 9.37
C LEU A 245 -7.07 13.20 7.83
N ILE A 246 -7.41 12.17 7.03
CA ILE A 246 -7.81 12.42 5.61
C ILE A 246 -9.06 13.29 5.56
N SER A 247 -8.87 14.58 5.27
CA SER A 247 -9.94 15.54 5.00
C SER A 247 -9.70 16.26 3.67
N TYR A 248 -10.78 16.68 3.00
CA TYR A 248 -10.67 17.47 1.78
C TYR A 248 -9.96 18.82 1.98
N PRO A 249 -10.20 19.57 3.07
CA PRO A 249 -9.43 20.79 3.36
C PRO A 249 -7.92 20.54 3.43
N SER A 250 -7.46 19.52 4.16
CA SER A 250 -6.03 19.18 4.26
C SER A 250 -5.43 18.74 2.91
N PHE A 251 -6.16 17.95 2.12
CA PHE A 251 -5.76 17.60 0.75
C PHE A 251 -5.66 18.84 -0.17
N LYS A 252 -6.59 19.78 -0.03
CA LYS A 252 -6.59 21.02 -0.82
C LYS A 252 -5.44 21.93 -0.40
N GLU A 253 -5.24 22.13 0.90
CA GLU A 253 -4.16 22.95 1.47
C GLU A 253 -2.78 22.45 1.04
N SER A 254 -2.50 21.15 1.25
CA SER A 254 -1.22 20.50 0.87
C SER A 254 -0.90 20.56 -0.63
N THR A 255 -1.90 20.82 -1.48
CA THR A 255 -1.70 20.99 -2.94
C THR A 255 -1.87 22.43 -3.44
N SER A 256 -2.40 23.35 -2.63
CA SER A 256 -2.65 24.75 -3.03
C SER A 256 -1.37 25.55 -3.26
N TYR A 257 -0.30 25.25 -2.51
CA TYR A 257 0.95 26.00 -2.55
C TYR A 257 2.07 25.33 -3.37
N ALA A 258 1.79 24.17 -3.98
CA ALA A 258 2.75 23.48 -4.84
C ALA A 258 3.11 24.35 -6.04
N ARG A 259 4.42 24.51 -6.28
CA ARG A 259 5.01 25.31 -7.37
C ARG A 259 6.15 24.53 -8.02
N ILE A 260 6.42 24.75 -9.30
CA ILE A 260 7.43 23.99 -10.03
C ILE A 260 8.82 24.24 -9.42
N SER A 261 9.09 25.46 -8.96
CA SER A 261 10.30 25.78 -8.19
C SER A 261 10.43 24.99 -6.88
N SER A 262 9.34 24.76 -6.12
CA SER A 262 9.40 23.94 -4.91
C SER A 262 9.55 22.45 -5.23
N VAL A 263 8.95 21.94 -6.30
CA VAL A 263 9.18 20.56 -6.77
C VAL A 263 10.64 20.35 -7.20
N VAL A 264 11.26 21.34 -7.85
CA VAL A 264 12.69 21.31 -8.22
C VAL A 264 13.62 21.39 -7.02
N MET A 265 13.25 22.16 -5.99
CA MET A 265 14.03 22.32 -4.75
C MET A 265 14.10 21.02 -3.95
N TYR A 266 12.96 20.36 -3.72
CA TYR A 266 12.92 19.10 -2.96
C TYR A 266 13.27 17.86 -3.81
N ASN A 267 12.94 17.87 -5.11
CA ASN A 267 13.33 16.86 -6.12
C ASN A 267 13.25 15.39 -5.68
N TYR A 268 12.12 14.98 -5.11
CA TYR A 268 11.84 13.60 -4.70
C TYR A 268 12.15 12.52 -5.76
N PHE A 269 12.18 12.87 -7.05
CA PHE A 269 12.62 11.97 -8.11
C PHE A 269 14.13 11.64 -8.05
N LYS A 270 15.00 12.60 -7.68
CA LYS A 270 16.42 12.31 -7.42
C LYS A 270 16.59 11.44 -6.18
N ASP A 271 15.83 11.70 -5.12
CA ASP A 271 15.89 10.89 -3.89
C ASP A 271 15.44 9.46 -4.14
N ALA A 272 14.34 9.26 -4.87
CA ALA A 272 13.91 7.95 -5.33
C ALA A 272 15.00 7.22 -6.14
N GLN A 273 15.69 7.93 -7.05
CA GLN A 273 16.78 7.34 -7.84
C GLN A 273 18.00 6.98 -6.99
N LYS A 274 18.35 7.81 -5.99
CA LYS A 274 19.44 7.56 -5.04
C LYS A 274 19.13 6.31 -4.19
N ILE A 275 17.96 6.26 -3.56
CA ILE A 275 17.51 5.12 -2.75
C ILE A 275 17.47 3.84 -3.60
N ALA A 276 16.97 3.92 -4.85
CA ALA A 276 16.95 2.76 -5.74
C ALA A 276 18.34 2.20 -6.04
N LYS A 277 19.36 3.06 -6.20
CA LYS A 277 20.76 2.66 -6.43
C LYS A 277 21.37 2.02 -5.18
N GLU A 278 21.15 2.59 -4.00
CA GLU A 278 21.67 2.09 -2.72
C GLU A 278 21.12 0.69 -2.38
N VAL A 279 19.83 0.46 -2.61
CA VAL A 279 19.15 -0.80 -2.23
C VAL A 279 19.33 -1.90 -3.28
N LYS A 280 19.80 -1.57 -4.49
CA LYS A 280 19.92 -2.46 -5.66
C LYS A 280 20.67 -3.77 -5.39
N SER A 281 21.73 -3.71 -4.59
CA SER A 281 22.55 -4.87 -4.19
C SER A 281 21.82 -5.79 -3.19
N SER A 282 20.91 -5.24 -2.38
CA SER A 282 20.23 -5.98 -1.31
C SER A 282 19.13 -6.92 -1.81
N PHE A 283 18.64 -6.75 -3.05
CA PHE A 283 17.63 -7.60 -3.66
C PHE A 283 18.18 -8.53 -4.76
N LEU A 284 19.49 -8.76 -4.85
CA LEU A 284 20.06 -9.68 -5.85
C LEU A 284 19.48 -11.12 -5.75
N ASN A 285 19.07 -11.53 -4.55
CA ASN A 285 18.45 -12.84 -4.30
C ASN A 285 16.93 -12.88 -4.54
N ASP A 286 16.28 -11.73 -4.76
CA ASP A 286 14.85 -11.61 -5.08
C ASP A 286 14.72 -11.00 -6.50
N PRO A 287 14.68 -11.84 -7.55
CA PRO A 287 14.72 -11.33 -8.92
C PRO A 287 13.52 -10.44 -9.24
N ASP A 288 12.36 -10.71 -8.65
CA ASP A 288 11.14 -9.93 -8.86
C ASP A 288 11.28 -8.52 -8.27
N ARG A 289 11.73 -8.39 -7.00
CA ARG A 289 12.01 -7.08 -6.41
C ARG A 289 13.14 -6.35 -7.11
N SER A 290 14.18 -7.07 -7.55
CA SER A 290 15.28 -6.46 -8.31
C SER A 290 14.81 -5.90 -9.66
N ALA A 291 13.81 -6.53 -10.30
CA ALA A 291 13.23 -6.05 -11.54
C ALA A 291 12.29 -4.86 -11.30
N GLU A 292 11.44 -4.93 -10.26
CA GLU A 292 10.59 -3.81 -9.86
C GLU A 292 11.43 -2.57 -9.52
N LEU A 293 12.51 -2.72 -8.74
CA LEU A 293 13.39 -1.61 -8.36
C LEU A 293 14.07 -0.93 -9.56
N ARG A 294 14.47 -1.69 -10.59
CA ARG A 294 15.00 -1.12 -11.85
C ARG A 294 13.96 -0.31 -12.61
N ILE A 295 12.70 -0.75 -12.59
CA ILE A 295 11.59 -0.02 -13.22
C ILE A 295 11.31 1.28 -12.44
N LEU A 296 11.35 1.24 -11.10
CA LEU A 296 11.21 2.43 -10.26
C LEU A 296 12.36 3.44 -10.50
N GLU A 297 13.61 2.96 -10.56
CA GLU A 297 14.80 3.76 -10.91
C GLU A 297 14.63 4.45 -12.27
N GLN A 298 14.13 3.73 -13.29
CA GLN A 298 13.87 4.27 -14.61
C GLN A 298 12.78 5.36 -14.59
N VAL A 299 11.66 5.15 -13.90
CA VAL A 299 10.61 6.17 -13.75
C VAL A 299 11.13 7.42 -13.03
N ALA A 300 11.90 7.23 -11.95
CA ALA A 300 12.51 8.32 -11.20
C ALA A 300 13.43 9.18 -12.08
N GLU A 301 14.28 8.54 -12.88
CA GLU A 301 15.18 9.22 -13.82
C GLU A 301 14.43 10.04 -14.87
N HIS A 302 13.47 9.43 -15.56
CA HIS A 302 12.68 10.11 -16.61
C HIS A 302 11.92 11.31 -16.03
N ASN A 303 11.31 11.15 -14.86
CA ASN A 303 10.56 12.22 -14.21
C ASN A 303 11.46 13.34 -13.70
N SER A 304 12.67 13.04 -13.21
CA SER A 304 13.65 14.08 -12.85
C SER A 304 14.12 14.86 -14.08
N VAL A 305 14.40 14.20 -15.21
CA VAL A 305 14.74 14.87 -16.47
C VAL A 305 13.59 15.76 -16.95
N ALA A 306 12.36 15.23 -16.98
CA ALA A 306 11.16 15.99 -17.38
C ALA A 306 10.94 17.23 -16.50
N LEU A 307 11.07 17.10 -15.18
CA LEU A 307 10.98 18.21 -14.23
C LEU A 307 12.02 19.31 -14.53
N ASN A 308 13.26 18.93 -14.82
CA ASN A 308 14.31 19.89 -15.19
C ASN A 308 14.02 20.59 -16.53
N VAL A 309 13.43 19.88 -17.52
CA VAL A 309 13.03 20.50 -18.80
C VAL A 309 11.91 21.52 -18.58
N ILE A 310 10.84 21.14 -17.87
CA ILE A 310 9.71 22.02 -17.54
C ILE A 310 10.20 23.28 -16.80
N SER A 311 11.08 23.11 -15.81
CA SER A 311 11.64 24.23 -15.03
C SER A 311 12.56 25.16 -15.83
N ARG A 312 13.26 24.68 -16.86
CA ARG A 312 14.23 25.47 -17.62
C ARG A 312 13.63 26.23 -18.79
N VAL A 313 12.67 25.62 -19.49
CA VAL A 313 11.97 26.24 -20.61
C VAL A 313 10.93 27.25 -20.11
N GLY A 314 10.51 27.10 -18.86
CA GLY A 314 9.40 27.86 -18.28
C GLY A 314 8.10 27.12 -18.54
N ALA A 315 7.34 26.88 -17.49
CA ALA A 315 6.13 26.07 -17.58
C ALA A 315 5.08 26.68 -18.52
N LEU A 316 5.04 28.03 -18.57
CA LEU A 316 4.11 28.83 -19.36
C LEU A 316 4.45 28.90 -20.87
N ASP A 317 5.52 28.26 -21.35
CA ASP A 317 5.83 28.19 -22.78
C ASP A 317 4.73 27.38 -23.51
N PRO A 318 3.92 28.00 -24.39
CA PRO A 318 2.81 27.32 -25.06
C PRO A 318 3.27 26.25 -26.06
N SER A 319 4.57 26.18 -26.39
CA SER A 319 5.12 25.07 -27.18
C SER A 319 5.23 23.78 -26.38
N LEU A 320 5.25 23.83 -25.03
CA LEU A 320 5.41 22.63 -24.20
C LEU A 320 4.10 21.90 -23.91
N LYS A 321 4.00 20.68 -24.43
CA LYS A 321 2.94 19.72 -24.11
C LYS A 321 3.44 18.68 -23.11
N VAL A 322 2.92 18.74 -21.88
CA VAL A 322 3.21 17.77 -20.81
C VAL A 322 2.11 16.71 -20.76
N SER A 323 2.50 15.44 -20.66
CA SER A 323 1.61 14.28 -20.57
C SER A 323 2.13 13.25 -19.56
N PHE A 324 1.23 12.39 -19.07
CA PHE A 324 1.53 11.38 -18.04
C PHE A 324 1.17 9.99 -18.59
N GLU A 325 2.20 9.17 -18.83
CA GLU A 325 2.08 7.90 -19.53
C GLU A 325 2.58 6.74 -18.65
N PHE A 326 1.81 5.65 -18.52
CA PHE A 326 2.14 4.51 -17.64
C PHE A 326 2.96 3.43 -18.36
N ILE A 327 4.02 3.87 -19.05
CA ILE A 327 4.88 3.07 -19.93
C ILE A 327 5.66 2.04 -19.11
N HIS A 328 6.47 2.52 -18.17
CA HIS A 328 7.41 1.66 -17.44
C HIS A 328 6.77 0.97 -16.24
N HIS A 329 5.93 1.67 -15.46
CA HIS A 329 5.38 1.16 -14.20
C HIS A 329 3.84 1.19 -14.17
N PRO A 330 3.16 0.17 -13.58
CA PRO A 330 1.70 0.13 -13.45
C PRO A 330 1.07 1.23 -12.59
N TYR A 331 1.80 1.83 -11.64
CA TYR A 331 1.26 2.77 -10.64
C TYR A 331 1.91 4.15 -10.65
N PHE A 332 3.09 4.28 -11.25
CA PHE A 332 3.84 5.54 -11.33
C PHE A 332 3.92 5.95 -12.79
N ALA A 333 3.38 7.13 -13.10
CA ALA A 333 3.43 7.66 -14.45
C ALA A 333 4.84 8.16 -14.78
N THR A 334 5.22 7.98 -16.03
CA THR A 334 6.35 8.67 -16.64
C THR A 334 5.85 9.99 -17.22
N VAL A 335 6.51 11.09 -16.87
CA VAL A 335 6.20 12.42 -17.38
C VAL A 335 6.87 12.56 -18.75
N VAL A 336 6.06 12.80 -19.77
CA VAL A 336 6.52 12.96 -21.15
C VAL A 336 6.30 14.41 -21.55
N VAL A 337 7.38 15.08 -21.92
CA VAL A 337 7.40 16.49 -22.33
C VAL A 337 7.75 16.54 -23.82
N LYS A 338 6.86 17.14 -24.63
CA LYS A 338 7.04 17.31 -26.08
C LYS A 338 7.00 18.81 -26.39
N ARG A 339 7.85 19.24 -27.33
CA ARG A 339 7.66 20.51 -28.03
C ARG A 339 6.64 20.29 -29.15
N SER A 340 5.76 21.27 -29.33
CA SER A 340 4.67 21.29 -30.30
C SER A 340 5.13 21.84 -31.64
#